data_AF-A0A1I7LXX4-F1
#
_entry.id   AF-A0A1I7LXX4-F1
#
_cell.length_a   1.000
_cell.length_b   1.000
_cell.length_c   1.000
_cell.angle_alpha   90.00
_cell.angle_beta   90.00
_cell.angle_gamma   90.00
#
_symmetry.space_group_name_H-M   'P 1'
#
loop_
_entity.id
_entity.type
_entity.pdbx_description
1 polymer ?
#
loop_
_entity_poly.entity_id
_entity_poly.type
_entity_poly.pdbx_seq_one_letter_code
_entity_poly.pdbx_strand_id
1 'polypeptide(L)'
;MSAIHRRLEKLEATAALHSQPHRVARRFIIQGPHGMSHGDAVAFLREQGHQIRYQDLNIIRCVIGAEDGRPVDLPLEDLTPYQS
;
A
#
# COMPACT_ATOMS: atom_id res chain seq x y z
N MET A 1 -10.89 34.26 -27.46
CA MET A 1 -10.60 33.78 -26.09
C MET A 1 -9.14 34.00 -25.78
N SER A 2 -8.80 34.62 -24.65
CA SER A 2 -7.41 34.92 -24.30
C SER A 2 -6.62 33.64 -23.99
N ALA A 3 -5.30 33.67 -24.19
CA ALA A 3 -4.40 32.54 -23.93
C ALA A 3 -4.49 32.00 -22.49
N ILE A 4 -4.95 32.82 -21.54
CA ILE A 4 -5.16 32.45 -20.14
C ILE A 4 -6.33 31.47 -20.00
N HIS A 5 -7.44 31.70 -20.68
CA HIS A 5 -8.61 30.81 -20.62
C HIS A 5 -8.28 29.41 -21.14
N ARG A 6 -7.52 29.32 -22.24
CA ARG A 6 -7.09 28.03 -22.80
C ARG A 6 -6.10 27.27 -21.90
N ARG A 7 -5.30 28.00 -21.11
CA ARG A 7 -4.40 27.39 -20.11
C ARG A 7 -5.20 26.89 -18.90
N LEU A 8 -6.23 27.62 -18.50
CA LEU A 8 -7.12 27.24 -17.40
C LEU A 8 -7.90 25.97 -17.74
N GLU A 9 -8.53 25.90 -18.91
CA GLU A 9 -9.26 24.70 -19.37
C GLU A 9 -8.37 23.45 -19.41
N LYS A 10 -7.11 23.59 -19.83
CA LYS A 10 -6.14 22.48 -19.82
C LYS A 10 -5.80 22.03 -18.41
N LEU A 11 -5.65 22.97 -17.47
CA LEU A 11 -5.39 22.68 -16.06
C LEU A 11 -6.60 21.99 -15.42
N GLU A 12 -7.80 22.48 -15.68
CA GLU A 12 -9.05 21.91 -15.17
C GLU A 12 -9.30 20.50 -15.73
N ALA A 13 -9.09 20.28 -17.03
CA ALA A 13 -9.20 18.96 -17.65
C ALA A 13 -8.16 17.98 -17.07
N THR A 14 -6.95 18.46 -16.79
CA THR A 14 -5.90 17.64 -16.16
C THR A 14 -6.23 17.31 -14.71
N ALA A 15 -6.74 18.28 -13.95
CA ALA A 15 -7.17 18.06 -12.56
C ALA A 15 -8.34 17.07 -12.49
N ALA A 16 -9.31 17.16 -13.41
CA ALA A 16 -10.43 16.23 -13.51
C ALA A 16 -9.97 14.78 -13.82
N LEU A 17 -8.94 14.61 -14.64
CA LEU A 17 -8.33 13.30 -14.92
C LEU A 17 -7.66 12.67 -13.68
N HIS A 18 -7.07 13.49 -12.81
CA HIS A 18 -6.45 13.04 -11.54
C HIS A 18 -7.45 12.94 -10.38
N SER A 19 -8.71 13.32 -10.61
CA SER A 19 -9.82 13.20 -9.65
C SER A 19 -10.49 11.83 -9.72
N GLN A 20 -9.84 10.81 -10.28
CA GLN A 20 -10.30 9.45 -10.05
C GLN A 20 -10.30 9.24 -8.53
N PRO A 21 -11.43 8.85 -7.91
CA PRO A 21 -11.43 8.53 -6.50
C PRO A 21 -10.32 7.51 -6.34
N HIS A 22 -9.27 7.87 -5.61
CA HIS A 22 -8.19 6.96 -5.27
C HIS A 22 -8.90 5.73 -4.75
N ARG A 23 -8.98 4.66 -5.57
CA ARG A 23 -9.49 3.37 -5.13
C ARG A 23 -8.73 3.14 -3.84
N VAL A 24 -9.44 3.12 -2.72
CA VAL A 24 -8.82 3.07 -1.40
C VAL A 24 -8.00 1.79 -1.42
N ALA A 25 -6.72 1.94 -1.71
CA ALA A 25 -5.86 0.81 -1.98
C ALA A 25 -5.69 0.16 -0.62
N ARG A 26 -6.37 -0.97 -0.43
CA ARG A 26 -6.46 -1.64 0.86
C ARG A 26 -5.04 -1.91 1.32
N ARG A 27 -4.68 -1.34 2.49
CA ARG A 27 -3.35 -1.48 3.06
C ARG A 27 -3.37 -2.70 3.96
N PHE A 28 -2.44 -3.60 3.73
CA PHE A 28 -2.19 -4.73 4.61
C PHE A 28 -0.89 -4.47 5.34
N ILE A 29 -0.85 -4.77 6.64
CA ILE A 29 0.34 -4.53 7.45
C ILE A 29 0.74 -5.86 8.04
N ILE A 30 1.99 -6.27 7.81
CA ILE A 30 2.54 -7.50 8.39
C ILE A 30 3.83 -7.20 9.13
N GLN A 31 4.04 -7.94 10.20
CA GLN A 31 5.34 -8.14 10.81
C GLN A 31 5.94 -9.43 10.25
N GLY A 32 7.24 -9.46 9.99
CA GLY A 32 7.88 -10.69 9.54
C GLY A 32 9.36 -10.53 9.18
N PRO A 33 10.04 -11.61 8.77
CA PRO A 33 11.45 -11.62 8.43
C PRO A 33 11.80 -10.61 7.35
N HIS A 34 12.98 -10.00 7.45
CA HIS A 34 13.45 -8.99 6.50
C HIS A 34 13.51 -9.55 5.06
N GLY A 35 13.94 -10.82 4.92
CA GLY A 35 14.10 -11.50 3.63
C GLY A 35 12.84 -12.17 3.06
N MET A 36 11.66 -12.04 3.69
CA MET A 36 10.45 -12.72 3.22
C MET A 36 10.05 -12.25 1.81
N SER A 37 9.63 -13.16 0.93
CA SER A 37 9.22 -12.77 -0.41
C SER A 37 7.86 -12.08 -0.41
N HIS A 38 7.53 -11.36 -1.49
CA HIS A 38 6.19 -10.80 -1.66
C HIS A 38 5.12 -11.89 -1.76
N GLY A 39 5.45 -13.03 -2.39
CA GLY A 39 4.54 -14.17 -2.51
C GLY A 39 4.17 -14.77 -1.16
N ASP A 40 5.16 -14.92 -0.26
CA ASP A 40 4.95 -15.47 1.08
C ASP A 40 4.09 -14.55 1.94
N ALA A 41 4.30 -13.23 1.83
CA ALA A 41 3.48 -12.23 2.50
C ALA A 41 2.01 -12.31 2.06
N VAL A 42 1.76 -12.47 0.75
CA VAL A 42 0.42 -12.63 0.18
C VAL A 42 -0.21 -13.95 0.63
N ALA A 43 0.56 -15.04 0.65
CA ALA A 43 0.09 -16.35 1.09
C ALA A 43 -0.35 -16.30 2.56
N PHE A 44 0.48 -15.76 3.43
CA PHE A 44 0.17 -15.58 4.85
C PHE A 44 -1.10 -14.77 5.09
N LEU A 45 -1.22 -13.59 4.47
CA LEU A 45 -2.41 -12.75 4.65
C LEU A 45 -3.69 -13.44 4.13
N ARG A 46 -3.60 -14.28 3.09
CA ARG A 46 -4.74 -15.09 2.63
C ARG A 46 -5.12 -16.17 3.64
N GLU A 47 -4.15 -16.79 4.31
CA GLU A 47 -4.39 -17.73 5.41
C GLU A 47 -5.08 -17.04 6.60
N GLN A 48 -4.77 -15.76 6.85
CA GLN A 48 -5.48 -14.93 7.84
C GLN A 48 -6.89 -14.49 7.39
N GLY A 49 -7.32 -14.88 6.18
CA GLY A 49 -8.66 -14.60 5.65
C GLY A 49 -8.77 -13.35 4.79
N HIS A 50 -7.66 -12.68 4.46
CA HIS A 50 -7.70 -11.50 3.57
C HIS A 50 -7.89 -11.88 2.10
N GLN A 51 -8.82 -11.19 1.45
CA GLN A 51 -8.98 -11.26 -0.01
C GLN A 51 -8.01 -10.30 -0.70
N ILE A 52 -6.80 -10.76 -0.98
CA ILE A 52 -5.79 -9.98 -1.71
C ILE A 52 -5.94 -10.17 -3.21
N ARG A 53 -6.38 -9.11 -3.89
CA ARG A 53 -6.40 -9.00 -5.34
C ARG A 53 -5.11 -8.35 -5.83
N TYR A 54 -4.70 -8.64 -7.07
CA TYR A 54 -3.53 -8.02 -7.71
C TYR A 54 -3.59 -6.49 -7.81
N GLN A 55 -4.77 -5.90 -7.61
CA GLN A 55 -4.97 -4.45 -7.63
C GLN A 55 -4.85 -3.80 -6.23
N ASP A 56 -4.82 -4.63 -5.17
CA ASP A 56 -4.86 -4.23 -3.76
C ASP A 56 -3.48 -4.47 -3.09
N LEU A 57 -2.37 -4.18 -3.78
CA LEU A 57 -1.03 -4.64 -3.40
C LEU A 57 -0.21 -3.69 -2.51
N ASN A 58 -0.86 -2.94 -1.61
CA ASN A 58 -0.14 -2.13 -0.63
C ASN A 58 0.14 -2.93 0.64
N ILE A 59 1.13 -3.84 0.57
CA ILE A 59 1.62 -4.58 1.74
C ILE A 59 2.76 -3.80 2.38
N ILE A 60 2.52 -3.31 3.59
CA ILE A 60 3.51 -2.63 4.43
C ILE A 60 4.13 -3.67 5.34
N ARG A 61 5.46 -3.86 5.24
CA ARG A 61 6.20 -4.73 6.15
C ARG A 61 6.86 -3.92 7.26
N CYS A 62 6.52 -4.23 8.50
CA CYS A 62 7.17 -3.68 9.67
C CYS A 62 8.39 -4.54 10.03
N VAL A 63 9.57 -3.94 9.97
CA VAL A 63 10.83 -4.55 10.43
C VAL A 63 11.31 -3.75 11.63
N ILE A 64 11.66 -4.43 12.73
CA ILE A 64 12.28 -3.82 13.90
C ILE A 64 13.80 -4.00 13.75
N GLY A 65 14.55 -2.91 13.86
CA GLY A 65 16.00 -2.97 13.97
C GLY A 65 16.42 -3.32 15.40
N ALA A 66 17.42 -4.19 15.54
CA ALA A 66 18.16 -4.35 16.79
C ALA A 66 18.92 -3.05 17.13
N GLU A 67 19.40 -2.95 18.37
CA GLU A 67 20.17 -1.78 18.84
C GLU A 67 21.43 -1.51 18.01
N ASP A 68 21.95 -2.52 17.29
CA ASP A 68 23.08 -2.42 16.35
C ASP A 68 22.68 -1.97 14.93
N GLY A 69 21.41 -1.67 14.71
CA GLY A 69 20.85 -1.25 13.42
C GLY A 69 20.60 -2.41 12.43
N ARG A 70 20.84 -3.66 12.82
CA ARG A 70 20.54 -4.82 11.97
C ARG A 70 19.07 -5.20 12.08
N PRO A 71 18.40 -5.57 10.97
CA PRO A 71 17.02 -6.05 11.05
C PRO A 71 16.96 -7.33 11.88
N VAL A 72 16.01 -7.39 12.82
CA VAL A 72 15.69 -8.62 13.56
C VAL A 72 14.61 -9.35 12.77
N ASP A 73 14.80 -10.66 12.60
CA ASP A 73 13.74 -11.51 12.09
C ASP A 73 12.64 -11.61 13.15
N LEU A 74 11.49 -11.04 12.82
CA LEU A 74 10.33 -11.02 13.69
C LEU A 74 9.39 -12.19 13.35
N PRO A 75 8.60 -12.66 14.33
CA PRO A 75 7.52 -13.60 14.06
C PRO A 75 6.55 -13.00 13.05
N LEU A 76 5.91 -13.88 12.29
CA LEU A 76 4.94 -13.48 11.28
C LEU A 76 3.61 -13.14 11.94
N GLU A 77 3.21 -11.88 11.88
CA GLU A 77 1.98 -11.37 12.50
C GLU A 77 1.24 -10.45 11.53
N ASP A 78 -0.08 -10.57 11.48
CA ASP A 78 -0.92 -9.66 10.72
C ASP A 78 -1.37 -8.50 11.62
N LEU A 79 -0.93 -7.31 11.26
CA LEU A 79 -1.21 -6.05 11.95
C LEU A 79 -2.22 -5.19 11.18
N THR A 80 -2.91 -5.77 10.18
CA THR A 80 -3.90 -5.04 9.39
C THR A 80 -5.04 -4.59 10.30
N PRO A 81 -5.27 -3.28 10.49
CA PRO A 81 -6.32 -2.81 11.38
C PRO A 81 -7.69 -3.27 10.88
N TYR A 82 -8.54 -3.73 11.79
CA TYR A 82 -9.94 -4.02 11.48
C TYR A 82 -10.60 -2.73 10.99
N GLN A 83 -10.95 -2.69 9.71
CA GLN A 83 -11.75 -1.62 9.15
C GLN A 83 -13.21 -1.92 9.51
N SER A 84 -13.68 -1.30 10.59
CA SER A 84 -15.10 -1.22 11.00
C SER A 84 -15.93 -0.45 9.99
#